data_AF-A0A5N5D1P3-F1
#
_entry.id   AF-A0A5N5D1P3-F1
#
_cell.length_a   1.000
_cell.length_b   1.000
_cell.length_c   1.000
_cell.angle_alpha   90.00
_cell.angle_beta   90.00
_cell.angle_gamma   90.00
#
_symmetry.space_group_name_H-M   'P 1'
#
loop_
_entity.id
_entity.type
_entity.pdbx_description
1 polymer ?
#
loop_
_entity_poly.entity_id
_entity_poly.type
_entity_poly.pdbx_seq_one_letter_code
_entity_poly.pdbx_strand_id
1 'polypeptide(L)'
;MHFNLSLLTTALGLASSASFAMAADCYKNGGCGQCESKDQMWRAREELCNTDKWKNSNVFNWGWATVNLNGRFHDQQSCWDGFENIINQCYGKKDGGLVSRHHSMFSNG
;
A
#
# COMPACT_ATOMS: atom_id res chain seq x y z
N MET A 1 -10.82 59.88 -16.94
CA MET A 1 -11.85 58.83 -16.76
C MET A 1 -11.15 57.65 -16.12
N HIS A 2 -11.49 57.29 -14.88
CA HIS A 2 -10.90 56.18 -14.14
C HIS A 2 -11.42 54.84 -14.69
N PHE A 3 -10.53 53.93 -15.06
CA PHE A 3 -10.87 52.53 -15.32
C PHE A 3 -10.40 51.68 -14.13
N ASN A 4 -11.36 51.31 -13.28
CA ASN A 4 -11.21 50.27 -12.28
C ASN A 4 -11.27 48.91 -12.98
N LEU A 5 -10.14 48.21 -13.06
CA LEU A 5 -10.09 46.82 -13.51
C LEU A 5 -9.81 45.93 -12.29
N SER A 6 -10.87 45.57 -11.57
CA SER A 6 -10.82 44.50 -10.57
C SER A 6 -10.72 43.16 -11.30
N LEU A 7 -9.49 42.70 -11.54
CA LEU A 7 -9.24 41.34 -12.00
C LEU A 7 -9.50 40.39 -10.83
N LEU A 8 -10.72 39.82 -10.80
CA LEU A 8 -11.02 38.64 -10.02
C LEU A 8 -10.16 37.47 -10.53
N THR A 9 -9.08 37.18 -9.81
CA THR A 9 -8.35 35.92 -9.92
C THR A 9 -9.15 34.84 -9.21
N THR A 10 -9.95 34.07 -9.95
CA THR A 10 -10.48 32.79 -9.48
C THR A 10 -9.32 31.77 -9.51
N ALA A 11 -8.63 31.64 -8.39
CA ALA A 11 -7.70 30.54 -8.17
C ALA A 11 -8.49 29.23 -8.22
N LEU A 12 -8.29 28.43 -9.28
CA LEU A 12 -8.65 27.02 -9.27
C LEU A 12 -7.75 26.36 -8.22
N GLY A 13 -8.27 26.22 -7.01
CA GLY A 13 -7.74 25.29 -6.02
C GLY A 13 -7.93 23.88 -6.57
N LEU A 14 -6.95 23.40 -7.33
CA LEU A 14 -6.75 21.97 -7.52
C LEU A 14 -6.47 21.43 -6.12
N ALA A 15 -7.54 20.97 -5.46
CA ALA A 15 -7.46 20.10 -4.32
C ALA A 15 -6.62 18.91 -4.77
N SER A 16 -5.33 19.02 -4.50
CA SER A 16 -4.36 17.97 -4.70
C SER A 16 -4.73 16.95 -3.64
N SER A 17 -5.66 16.05 -3.97
CA SER A 17 -5.74 14.78 -3.30
C SER A 17 -4.40 14.13 -3.55
N ALA A 18 -3.45 14.41 -2.64
CA ALA A 18 -2.21 13.70 -2.53
C ALA A 18 -2.62 12.26 -2.25
N SER A 19 -2.86 11.51 -3.32
CA SER A 19 -2.74 10.07 -3.30
C SER A 19 -1.33 9.85 -2.80
N PHE A 20 -1.19 9.49 -1.53
CA PHE A 20 0.04 8.96 -1.00
C PHE A 20 0.27 7.68 -1.79
N ALA A 21 0.90 7.82 -2.96
CA ALA A 21 1.35 6.70 -3.74
C ALA A 21 2.43 6.05 -2.90
N MET A 22 2.03 5.13 -2.03
CA MET A 22 2.90 4.40 -1.13
C MET A 22 3.72 3.45 -2.00
N ALA A 23 4.76 3.95 -2.66
CA ALA A 23 5.61 3.17 -3.54
C ALA A 23 6.14 1.97 -2.76
N ALA A 24 5.82 0.77 -3.22
CA ALA A 24 6.32 -0.44 -2.59
C ALA A 24 7.82 -0.55 -2.88
N ASP A 25 8.63 -0.57 -1.82
CA ASP A 25 10.02 -0.97 -1.93
C ASP A 25 10.08 -2.50 -1.92
N CYS A 26 10.42 -3.08 -3.07
CA CYS A 26 10.50 -4.52 -3.22
C CYS A 26 11.80 -5.04 -2.60
N TYR A 27 11.72 -6.13 -1.83
CA TYR A 27 12.89 -6.72 -1.21
C TYR A 27 13.97 -7.06 -2.23
N LYS A 28 15.25 -6.97 -1.83
CA LYS A 28 16.38 -7.18 -2.75
C LYS A 28 16.55 -8.65 -3.15
N ASN A 29 16.29 -9.58 -2.24
CA ASN A 29 16.39 -11.02 -2.51
C ASN A 29 15.29 -11.48 -3.47
N GLY A 30 15.70 -12.35 -4.39
CA GLY A 30 14.99 -12.65 -5.62
C GLY A 30 14.20 -13.95 -5.56
N GLY A 31 13.01 -13.89 -6.16
CA GLY A 31 12.29 -15.02 -6.70
C GLY A 31 12.05 -16.16 -5.73
N CYS A 32 11.05 -16.02 -4.87
CA CYS A 32 10.50 -17.08 -4.04
C CYS A 32 10.50 -18.45 -4.75
N GLY A 33 11.12 -19.45 -4.11
CA GLY A 33 11.14 -20.81 -4.63
C GLY A 33 9.76 -21.46 -4.54
N GLN A 34 9.09 -21.26 -3.40
CA GLN A 34 7.71 -21.65 -3.14
C GLN A 34 6.86 -20.43 -2.72
N CYS A 35 6.66 -19.49 -3.64
CA CYS A 35 5.70 -18.42 -3.40
C CYS A 35 4.29 -18.93 -3.19
N GLU A 36 3.60 -18.29 -2.27
CA GLU A 36 2.15 -18.25 -2.28
C GLU A 36 1.62 -17.64 -3.61
N SER A 37 0.47 -18.11 -4.11
CA SER A 37 -0.03 -17.64 -5.41
C SER A 37 -0.49 -16.17 -5.36
N LYS A 38 -0.52 -15.48 -6.51
CA LYS A 38 -0.92 -14.06 -6.56
C LYS A 38 -2.32 -13.86 -5.98
N ASP A 39 -3.25 -14.75 -6.33
CA ASP A 39 -4.60 -14.78 -5.77
C ASP A 39 -4.61 -14.89 -4.25
N GLN A 40 -3.75 -15.74 -3.68
CA GLN A 40 -3.66 -15.89 -2.23
C GLN A 40 -3.06 -14.64 -1.57
N MET A 41 -2.21 -13.89 -2.26
CA MET A 41 -1.75 -12.58 -1.78
C MET A 41 -2.87 -11.54 -1.79
N TRP A 42 -3.71 -11.55 -2.82
CA TRP A 42 -4.93 -10.73 -2.80
C TRP A 42 -5.86 -11.11 -1.65
N ARG A 43 -6.07 -12.40 -1.39
CA ARG A 43 -6.88 -12.86 -0.26
C ARG A 43 -6.30 -12.48 1.09
N ALA A 44 -4.97 -12.55 1.25
CA ALA A 44 -4.30 -12.09 2.47
C ALA A 44 -4.49 -10.58 2.69
N ARG A 45 -4.44 -9.77 1.62
CA ARG A 45 -4.81 -8.35 1.67
C ARG A 45 -6.26 -8.18 2.11
N GLU A 46 -7.18 -8.94 1.52
CA GLU A 46 -8.60 -8.87 1.88
C GLU A 46 -8.83 -9.21 3.36
N GLU A 47 -8.22 -10.27 3.88
CA GLU A 47 -8.33 -10.67 5.29
C GLU A 47 -7.79 -9.58 6.24
N LEU A 48 -6.68 -8.94 5.88
CA LEU A 48 -6.12 -7.87 6.71
C LEU A 48 -6.95 -6.59 6.64
N CYS A 49 -7.31 -6.16 5.42
CA CYS A 49 -7.92 -4.86 5.20
C CYS A 49 -9.44 -4.86 5.38
N ASN A 50 -10.17 -5.97 5.17
CA ASN A 50 -11.61 -6.04 5.48
C ASN A 50 -11.90 -6.17 6.98
N THR A 51 -10.91 -6.53 7.80
CA THR A 51 -11.07 -6.68 9.25
C THR A 51 -10.46 -5.48 9.98
N ASP A 52 -10.50 -5.47 11.32
CA ASP A 52 -9.84 -4.44 12.13
C ASP A 52 -8.32 -4.63 12.29
N LYS A 53 -7.73 -5.62 11.61
CA LYS A 53 -6.29 -5.93 11.72
C LYS A 53 -5.42 -4.76 11.25
N TRP A 54 -5.88 -3.95 10.29
CA TRP A 54 -5.15 -2.75 9.84
C TRP A 54 -5.04 -1.64 10.88
N LYS A 55 -5.86 -1.69 11.96
CA LYS A 55 -5.91 -0.65 13.00
C LYS A 55 -4.82 -0.80 14.06
N ASN A 56 -4.11 -1.92 14.13
CA ASN A 56 -3.15 -2.23 15.18
C ASN A 56 -1.96 -3.02 14.64
N SER A 57 -0.82 -2.96 15.34
CA SER A 57 0.35 -3.77 14.98
C SER A 57 -0.02 -5.25 14.99
N ASN A 58 0.30 -5.97 13.92
CA ASN A 58 0.01 -7.38 13.81
C ASN A 58 1.02 -8.07 12.88
N VAL A 59 1.34 -9.32 13.20
CA VAL A 59 2.04 -10.21 12.27
C VAL A 59 1.10 -11.35 11.96
N PHE A 60 0.82 -11.53 10.68
CA PHE A 60 -0.13 -12.50 10.20
C PHE A 60 0.51 -13.39 9.15
N ASN A 61 0.39 -14.71 9.33
CA ASN A 61 0.86 -15.70 8.38
C ASN A 61 -0.32 -16.19 7.53
N TRP A 62 -0.11 -16.27 6.21
CA TRP A 62 -1.07 -16.76 5.24
C TRP A 62 -0.39 -17.77 4.30
N GLY A 63 -0.56 -19.06 4.60
CA GLY A 63 0.17 -20.11 3.89
C GLY A 63 1.67 -19.87 4.00
N TRP A 64 2.32 -19.68 2.85
CA TRP A 64 3.75 -19.36 2.75
C TRP A 64 4.08 -17.88 2.93
N ALA A 65 3.09 -16.99 3.01
CA ALA A 65 3.32 -15.57 3.20
C ALA A 65 3.23 -15.12 4.66
N THR A 66 3.98 -14.06 4.96
CA THR A 66 3.93 -13.30 6.20
C THR A 66 3.66 -11.84 5.87
N VAL A 67 2.61 -11.30 6.49
CA VAL A 67 2.30 -9.88 6.49
C VAL A 67 2.69 -9.31 7.85
N ASN A 68 3.54 -8.29 7.85
CA ASN A 68 3.95 -7.60 9.06
C ASN A 68 3.44 -6.16 9.01
N LEU A 69 2.56 -5.85 9.96
CA LEU A 69 2.07 -4.52 10.21
C LEU A 69 2.63 -4.02 11.54
N ASN A 70 3.50 -3.03 11.48
CA ASN A 70 4.01 -2.33 12.64
C ASN A 70 3.32 -0.96 12.73
N GLY A 71 2.43 -0.79 13.71
CA GLY A 71 1.56 0.36 13.81
C GLY A 71 0.21 0.12 13.15
N ARG A 72 -0.29 1.13 12.43
CA ARG A 72 -1.63 1.09 11.84
C ARG A 72 -1.65 1.86 10.53
N PHE A 73 -2.58 1.49 9.66
CA PHE A 73 -2.96 2.38 8.57
C PHE A 73 -3.83 3.53 9.10
N HIS A 74 -3.79 4.67 8.41
CA HIS A 74 -4.62 5.83 8.75
C HIS A 74 -6.11 5.49 8.61
N ASP A 75 -6.43 4.78 7.55
CA ASP A 75 -7.77 4.36 7.15
C ASP A 75 -7.69 3.02 6.39
N GLN A 76 -8.86 2.43 6.16
CA GLN A 76 -8.96 1.13 5.51
C GLN A 76 -8.48 1.17 4.05
N GLN A 77 -8.74 2.25 3.31
CA GLN A 77 -8.32 2.40 1.91
C GLN A 77 -6.79 2.43 1.79
N SER A 78 -6.12 3.11 2.71
CA SER A 78 -4.65 3.12 2.78
C SER A 78 -4.06 1.71 2.97
N CYS A 79 -4.76 0.80 3.66
CA CYS A 79 -4.37 -0.61 3.75
C CYS A 79 -4.49 -1.30 2.38
N TRP A 80 -5.63 -1.13 1.72
CA TRP A 80 -5.89 -1.70 0.40
C TRP A 80 -4.86 -1.26 -0.63
N ASP A 81 -4.65 0.04 -0.75
CA ASP A 81 -3.74 0.65 -1.72
C ASP A 81 -2.29 0.26 -1.43
N GLY A 82 -1.90 0.20 -0.15
CA GLY A 82 -0.56 -0.21 0.26
C GLY A 82 -0.25 -1.64 -0.21
N PHE A 83 -1.02 -2.62 0.25
CA PHE A 83 -0.74 -4.01 -0.11
C PHE A 83 -0.98 -4.31 -1.59
N GLU A 84 -1.94 -3.64 -2.23
CA GLU A 84 -2.09 -3.66 -3.69
C GLU A 84 -0.79 -3.30 -4.39
N ASN A 85 -0.14 -2.24 -3.93
CA ASN A 85 1.08 -1.78 -4.56
C ASN A 85 2.22 -2.79 -4.41
N ILE A 86 2.34 -3.44 -3.25
CA ILE A 86 3.31 -4.54 -3.06
C ILE A 86 3.02 -5.69 -4.01
N ILE A 87 1.76 -6.13 -4.10
CA ILE A 87 1.37 -7.25 -4.96
C ILE A 87 1.60 -6.91 -6.44
N ASN A 88 1.32 -5.69 -6.87
CA ASN A 88 1.48 -5.30 -8.27
C ASN A 88 2.93 -5.04 -8.66
N GLN A 89 3.73 -4.43 -7.79
CA GLN A 89 5.10 -4.07 -8.10
C GLN A 89 6.11 -5.19 -7.84
N CYS A 90 5.91 -5.96 -6.76
CA CYS A 90 6.93 -6.87 -6.23
C CYS A 90 6.64 -8.35 -6.47
N TYR A 91 5.37 -8.76 -6.54
CA TYR A 91 5.00 -10.17 -6.73
C TYR A 91 5.62 -10.75 -8.01
N GLY A 92 6.19 -11.96 -7.91
CA GLY A 92 6.78 -12.69 -9.03
C GLY A 92 8.12 -12.13 -9.53
N LYS A 93 8.53 -10.95 -9.06
CA LYS A 93 9.86 -10.37 -9.31
C LYS A 93 10.78 -10.54 -8.11
N LYS A 94 10.20 -10.47 -6.91
CA LYS A 94 10.85 -10.50 -5.59
C LYS A 94 9.98 -11.27 -4.62
N ASP A 95 10.56 -11.57 -3.46
CA ASP A 95 9.88 -12.32 -2.39
C ASP A 95 8.78 -11.49 -1.70
N GLY A 96 8.68 -10.20 -2.01
CA GLY A 96 7.66 -9.30 -1.45
C GLY A 96 8.12 -7.86 -1.47
N GLY A 97 7.49 -7.04 -0.63
CA GLY A 97 7.86 -5.64 -0.49
C GLY A 97 7.27 -4.98 0.74
N LEU A 98 7.58 -3.69 0.87
CA LEU A 98 7.15 -2.83 1.96
C LEU A 98 6.66 -1.49 1.42
N VAL A 99 5.50 -1.04 1.88
CA VAL A 99 4.94 0.27 1.50
C VAL A 99 5.35 1.39 2.45
N SER A 100 5.93 1.03 3.59
CA SER A 100 6.56 1.92 4.54
C SER A 100 7.60 1.14 5.34
N ARG A 101 8.43 1.82 6.15
CA ARG A 101 9.39 1.15 7.06
C ARG A 101 8.75 0.16 8.04
N HIS A 102 7.42 0.14 8.13
CA HIS A 102 6.67 -0.56 9.13
C HIS A 102 5.60 -1.51 8.57
N HIS A 103 5.24 -1.41 7.29
CA HIS A 103 4.20 -2.23 6.68
C HIS A 103 4.79 -3.04 5.53
N SER A 104 4.87 -4.36 5.71
CA SER A 104 5.45 -5.26 4.72
C SER A 104 4.63 -6.52 4.48
N MET A 105 4.82 -7.09 3.29
CA MET A 105 4.22 -8.35 2.87
C MET A 105 5.29 -9.14 2.13
N PHE A 106 5.54 -10.36 2.60
CA PHE A 106 6.58 -11.24 2.10
C PHE A 106 6.03 -12.66 1.91
N SER A 107 6.47 -13.35 0.88
CA SER A 107 6.16 -14.74 0.58
C SER A 107 7.44 -15.56 0.82
N ASN A 108 7.48 -16.31 1.93
CA ASN A 108 8.56 -17.23 2.27
C ASN A 108 8.37 -18.51 1.48
N GLY A 109 9.29 -18.81 0.56
CA GLY A 109 9.29 -20.05 -0.19
C GLY A 109 10.69 -20.58 -0.41
#